data_AF-A0A7W1N0A1-F1
#
_entry.id   AF-A0A7W1N0A1-F1
#
_cell.length_a   1.000
_cell.length_b   1.000
_cell.length_c   1.000
_cell.angle_alpha   90.00
_cell.angle_beta   90.00
_cell.angle_gamma   90.00
#
_symmetry.space_group_name_H-M   'P 1'
#
loop_
_entity.id
_entity.type
_entity.pdbx_description
1 polymer ?
#
loop_
_entity_poly.entity_id
_entity_poly.type
_entity_poly.pdbx_seq_one_letter_code
_entity_poly.pdbx_strand_id
1 'polypeptide(L)'
;AFFVYSDETDFCKRLADRGWTTLLVASARAVHHEQLSSDLRSARRRIVEFHRGRDRYMRKHHGPAAAGTVRVLSAWPYLLRALAATVLPGREPRRYLLHAAQALRPSQGEGLREAAEAYNRGVRSP
;
A
#
# COMPACT_ATOMS: atom_id res chain seq x y z
N ALA A 1 3.18 7.84 -12.20
CA ALA A 1 2.85 8.56 -10.95
C ALA A 1 2.21 7.61 -9.95
N PHE A 2 2.23 7.93 -8.65
CA PHE A 2 1.50 7.20 -7.61
C PHE A 2 0.01 7.60 -7.62
N PHE A 3 -0.89 6.74 -7.10
CA PHE A 3 -2.29 7.13 -6.84
C PHE A 3 -2.45 7.54 -5.37
N VAL A 4 -2.11 6.60 -4.48
CA VAL A 4 -1.97 6.75 -3.03
C VAL A 4 -1.03 5.65 -2.54
N TYR A 5 -0.44 5.83 -1.37
CA TYR A 5 0.58 4.99 -0.74
C TYR A 5 1.96 5.11 -1.39
N SER A 6 2.97 5.42 -0.56
CA SER A 6 4.36 5.68 -0.94
C SER A 6 4.56 6.93 -1.79
N ASP A 7 3.51 7.71 -2.07
CA ASP A 7 3.61 9.02 -2.70
C ASP A 7 4.24 10.04 -1.75
N GLU A 8 3.91 9.96 -0.47
CA GLU A 8 4.51 10.75 0.59
C GLU A 8 6.00 10.41 0.77
N THR A 9 6.32 9.11 0.77
CA THR A 9 7.70 8.63 0.90
C THR A 9 8.54 9.04 -0.33
N ASP A 10 7.96 8.91 -1.53
CA ASP A 10 8.57 9.40 -2.78
C ASP A 10 8.85 10.91 -2.75
N PHE A 11 7.90 11.69 -2.24
CA PHE A 11 8.04 13.14 -2.13
C PHE A 11 9.16 13.51 -1.16
N CYS A 12 9.17 12.95 0.05
CA CYS A 12 10.23 13.19 1.04
C CYS A 12 11.61 12.79 0.50
N LYS A 13 11.73 11.64 -0.17
CA LYS A 13 12.99 11.22 -0.81
C LYS A 13 13.46 12.22 -1.86
N ARG A 14 12.56 12.70 -2.74
CA ARG A 14 12.89 13.70 -3.78
C ARG A 14 13.28 15.07 -3.22
N LEU A 15 12.73 15.45 -2.07
CA LEU A 15 13.11 16.67 -1.35
C LEU A 15 14.50 16.49 -0.73
N ALA A 16 14.75 15.36 -0.05
CA ALA A 16 16.06 15.03 0.51
C ALA A 16 17.16 15.00 -0.55
N ASP A 17 16.89 14.42 -1.73
CA ASP A 17 17.82 14.42 -2.87
C ASP A 17 18.13 15.82 -3.41
N ARG A 18 17.32 16.82 -3.06
CA ARG A 18 17.52 18.25 -3.38
C ARG A 18 18.11 19.04 -2.20
N GLY A 19 18.58 18.37 -1.16
CA GLY A 19 19.18 19.00 0.02
C GLY A 19 18.17 19.56 1.02
N TRP A 20 16.87 19.23 0.90
CA TRP A 20 15.87 19.63 1.87
C TRP A 20 15.86 18.67 3.07
N THR A 21 15.55 19.21 4.25
CA THR A 21 15.49 18.45 5.50
C THR A 21 14.05 18.23 5.94
N THR A 22 13.72 17.00 6.34
CA THR A 22 12.44 16.69 6.99
C THR A 22 12.58 16.91 8.50
N LEU A 23 11.73 17.77 9.07
CA LEU A 23 11.74 18.09 10.49
C LEU A 23 10.61 17.37 11.23
N LEU A 24 10.92 16.76 12.37
CA LEU A 24 9.92 16.23 13.30
C LEU A 24 9.46 17.36 14.24
N VAL A 25 8.19 17.77 14.12
CA VAL A 25 7.60 18.80 14.98
C VAL A 25 6.66 18.12 15.98
N ALA A 26 7.17 17.81 17.17
CA ALA A 26 6.43 17.04 18.18
C ALA A 26 5.13 17.71 18.65
N SER A 27 5.02 19.03 18.54
CA SER A 27 3.82 19.80 18.92
C SER A 27 2.74 19.83 17.83
N ALA A 28 3.05 19.43 16.60
CA ALA A 28 2.10 19.44 15.49
C ALA A 28 0.97 18.44 15.74
N ARG A 29 -0.26 18.85 15.43
CA ARG A 29 -1.47 18.00 15.57
C ARG A 29 -2.14 17.83 14.22
N ALA A 30 -2.40 16.59 13.84
CA ALA A 30 -3.22 16.23 12.68
C ALA A 30 -4.41 15.40 13.17
N VAL A 31 -5.62 15.79 12.77
CA VAL A 31 -6.87 15.07 13.09
C VAL A 31 -7.28 14.27 11.85
N HIS A 32 -7.43 12.96 12.01
CA HIS A 32 -7.83 12.07 10.94
C HIS A 32 -9.33 11.74 11.07
N HIS A 33 -10.16 12.38 10.24
CA HIS A 33 -11.62 12.30 10.33
C HIS A 33 -12.23 11.03 9.72
N GLU A 34 -11.55 10.40 8.74
CA GLU A 34 -12.12 9.27 8.00
C GLU A 34 -11.24 8.02 8.08
N GLN A 35 -11.66 7.03 8.88
CA GLN A 35 -11.05 5.72 8.85
C GLN A 35 -11.59 4.90 7.66
N LEU A 36 -10.97 5.08 6.49
CA LEU A 36 -11.09 4.12 5.38
C LEU A 36 -10.77 2.68 5.84
N SER A 37 -10.02 2.50 6.94
CA SER A 37 -9.71 1.19 7.51
C SER A 37 -10.92 0.37 7.99
N SER A 38 -12.08 1.00 8.22
CA SER A 38 -13.31 0.34 8.70
C SER A 38 -14.18 -0.25 7.56
N ASP A 39 -14.04 0.25 6.33
CA ASP A 39 -14.73 -0.34 5.19
C ASP A 39 -13.99 -1.61 4.73
N LEU A 40 -14.52 -2.76 5.15
CA LEU A 40 -14.02 -4.08 4.76
C LEU A 40 -14.19 -4.34 3.26
N ARG A 41 -15.16 -3.71 2.58
CA ARG A 41 -15.37 -3.89 1.13
C ARG A 41 -14.22 -3.30 0.32
N SER A 42 -13.68 -2.16 0.74
CA SER A 42 -12.50 -1.55 0.08
C SER A 42 -11.16 -2.05 0.62
N ALA A 43 -11.13 -2.91 1.64
CA ALA A 43 -9.90 -3.44 2.22
C ALA A 43 -9.02 -4.16 1.18
N ARG A 44 -9.62 -4.95 0.29
CA ARG A 44 -8.88 -5.62 -0.78
C ARG A 44 -8.19 -4.62 -1.71
N ARG A 45 -8.92 -3.59 -2.16
CA ARG A 45 -8.41 -2.55 -3.07
C ARG A 45 -7.28 -1.74 -2.43
N ARG A 46 -7.37 -1.45 -1.13
CA ARG A 46 -6.28 -0.84 -0.36
C ARG A 46 -5.02 -1.72 -0.35
N ILE A 47 -5.17 -3.02 -0.13
CA ILE A 47 -4.04 -3.96 -0.09
C ILE A 47 -3.34 -4.00 -1.45
N VAL A 48 -4.10 -4.07 -2.55
CA VAL A 48 -3.56 -4.01 -3.91
C VAL A 48 -2.79 -2.70 -4.12
N GLU A 49 -3.41 -1.54 -3.87
CA GLU A 49 -2.76 -0.24 -4.11
C GLU A 49 -1.53 -0.02 -3.21
N PHE A 50 -1.57 -0.50 -1.95
CA PHE A 50 -0.45 -0.43 -1.03
C PHE A 50 0.79 -1.16 -1.57
N HIS A 51 0.63 -2.41 -2.02
CA HIS A 51 1.77 -3.18 -2.54
C HIS A 51 2.25 -2.64 -3.88
N ARG A 52 1.33 -2.18 -4.73
CA ARG A 52 1.64 -1.51 -6.00
C ARG A 52 2.46 -0.23 -5.79
N GLY A 53 2.06 0.61 -4.82
CA GLY A 53 2.77 1.82 -4.43
C GLY A 53 4.18 1.52 -3.95
N ARG A 54 4.32 0.59 -2.99
CA ARG A 54 5.62 0.21 -2.44
C ARG A 54 6.58 -0.34 -3.49
N ASP A 55 6.10 -1.22 -4.35
CA ASP A 55 6.91 -1.81 -5.41
C ASP A 55 7.33 -0.78 -6.47
N ARG A 56 6.46 0.20 -6.78
CA ARG A 56 6.82 1.36 -7.60
C ARG A 56 7.91 2.21 -6.93
N TYR A 57 7.80 2.48 -5.62
CA TYR A 57 8.81 3.22 -4.87
C TYR A 57 10.17 2.52 -4.92
N MET A 58 10.20 1.21 -4.62
CA MET A 58 11.44 0.44 -4.64
C MET A 58 12.10 0.45 -6.01
N ARG A 59 11.33 0.24 -7.10
CA ARG A 59 11.89 0.35 -8.45
C ARG A 59 12.43 1.72 -8.77
N LYS A 60 11.71 2.78 -8.39
CA LYS A 60 12.07 4.17 -8.71
C LYS A 60 13.38 4.60 -8.03
N HIS A 61 13.59 4.22 -6.78
CA HIS A 61 14.71 4.74 -5.97
C HIS A 61 15.83 3.73 -5.69
N HIS A 62 15.57 2.43 -5.86
CA HIS A 62 16.52 1.36 -5.50
C HIS A 62 16.72 0.32 -6.61
N GLY A 63 16.02 0.46 -7.74
CA GLY A 63 16.16 -0.42 -8.90
C GLY A 63 15.40 -1.75 -8.80
N PRO A 64 15.41 -2.55 -9.89
CA PRO A 64 14.58 -3.75 -10.02
C PRO A 64 15.00 -4.90 -9.09
N ALA A 65 16.30 -5.06 -8.81
CA ALA A 65 16.79 -6.11 -7.91
C ALA A 65 16.31 -5.89 -6.48
N ALA A 66 16.47 -4.67 -5.94
CA ALA A 66 15.98 -4.31 -4.62
C ALA A 66 14.45 -4.45 -4.51
N ALA A 67 13.71 -4.08 -5.57
CA ALA A 67 12.27 -4.30 -5.62
C ALA A 67 11.93 -5.81 -5.54
N GLY A 68 12.63 -6.65 -6.30
CA GLY A 68 12.50 -8.12 -6.24
C GLY A 68 12.71 -8.68 -4.82
N THR A 69 13.81 -8.28 -4.18
CA THR A 69 14.12 -8.70 -2.80
C THR A 69 13.04 -8.25 -1.81
N VAL A 70 12.60 -6.99 -1.88
CA VAL A 70 11.54 -6.48 -0.99
C VAL A 70 10.22 -7.21 -1.20
N ARG A 71 9.86 -7.60 -2.43
CA ARG A 71 8.66 -8.42 -2.69
C ARG A 71 8.68 -9.72 -1.88
N VAL A 72 9.80 -10.44 -1.90
CA VAL A 72 9.97 -11.71 -1.17
C VAL A 72 10.00 -11.48 0.35
N LEU A 73 10.85 -10.57 0.82
CA LEU A 73 10.99 -10.25 2.25
C LEU A 73 9.68 -9.75 2.87
N SER A 74 8.83 -9.12 2.07
CA SER A 74 7.53 -8.65 2.54
C SER A 74 6.46 -9.71 2.51
N ALA A 75 6.51 -10.65 1.55
CA ALA A 75 5.55 -11.75 1.48
C ALA A 75 5.72 -12.71 2.66
N TRP A 76 6.97 -13.03 3.02
CA TRP A 76 7.33 -13.93 4.11
C TRP A 76 6.57 -13.67 5.44
N PRO A 77 6.63 -12.47 6.04
CA PRO A 77 5.94 -12.18 7.30
C PRO A 77 4.42 -12.23 7.18
N TYR A 78 3.85 -12.08 5.98
CA TYR A 78 2.41 -12.26 5.75
C TYR A 78 2.02 -13.74 5.64
N LEU A 79 2.88 -14.60 5.08
CA LEU A 79 2.68 -16.05 5.09
C LEU A 79 2.67 -16.59 6.52
N LEU A 80 3.62 -16.15 7.36
CA LEU A 80 3.65 -16.51 8.77
C LEU A 80 2.38 -16.05 9.51
N ARG A 81 1.88 -14.85 9.21
CA ARG A 81 0.61 -14.35 9.77
C ARG A 81 -0.60 -15.14 9.28
N ALA A 82 -0.59 -15.57 8.02
CA ALA A 82 -1.66 -16.42 7.48
C ALA A 82 -1.70 -17.77 8.20
N LEU A 83 -0.54 -18.38 8.45
CA LEU A 83 -0.43 -19.62 9.22
C LEU A 83 -0.89 -19.41 10.67
N ALA A 84 -0.39 -18.38 11.37
CA ALA A 84 -0.82 -18.11 12.74
C ALA A 84 -2.33 -17.83 12.84
N ALA A 85 -2.93 -17.22 11.82
CA ALA A 85 -4.36 -16.93 11.77
C ALA A 85 -5.25 -18.17 11.65
N THR A 86 -4.71 -19.36 11.38
CA THR A 86 -5.51 -20.60 11.37
C THR A 86 -5.82 -21.11 12.78
N VAL A 87 -5.03 -20.68 13.78
CA VAL A 87 -5.16 -21.11 15.18
C VAL A 87 -5.51 -19.96 16.14
N LEU A 88 -5.35 -18.71 15.72
CA LEU A 88 -5.68 -17.53 16.53
C LEU A 88 -7.12 -17.05 16.27
N PRO A 89 -7.94 -16.84 17.31
CA PRO A 89 -9.33 -16.42 17.15
C PRO A 89 -9.45 -14.99 16.58
N GLY A 90 -10.52 -14.76 15.81
CA GLY A 90 -10.84 -13.44 15.24
C GLY A 90 -9.90 -12.96 14.13
N ARG A 91 -9.08 -13.85 13.57
CA ARG A 91 -8.15 -13.55 12.45
C ARG A 91 -8.61 -14.24 11.18
N GLU A 92 -8.43 -13.57 10.04
CA GLU A 92 -8.79 -14.11 8.73
C GLU A 92 -7.52 -14.44 7.92
N PRO A 93 -7.14 -15.73 7.76
CA PRO A 93 -5.95 -16.13 7.00
C PRO A 93 -5.93 -15.57 5.58
N ARG A 94 -7.09 -15.52 4.92
CA ARG A 94 -7.25 -15.05 3.53
C ARG A 94 -6.75 -13.62 3.33
N ARG A 95 -6.93 -12.76 4.34
CA ARG A 95 -6.45 -11.38 4.29
C ARG A 95 -4.92 -11.32 4.24
N TYR A 96 -4.24 -12.12 5.06
CA TYR A 96 -2.78 -12.17 5.06
C TYR A 96 -2.23 -12.84 3.79
N LEU A 97 -2.90 -13.88 3.29
CA LEU A 97 -2.57 -14.48 1.99
C LEU A 97 -2.72 -13.46 0.85
N LEU A 98 -3.72 -12.59 0.88
CA LEU A 98 -3.86 -11.51 -0.08
C LEU A 98 -2.68 -10.54 -0.01
N HIS A 99 -2.23 -10.15 1.18
CA HIS A 99 -1.03 -9.33 1.31
C HIS A 99 0.22 -10.03 0.78
N ALA A 100 0.40 -11.33 1.05
CA ALA A 100 1.54 -12.10 0.52
C ALA A 100 1.49 -12.17 -1.01
N ALA A 101 0.33 -12.50 -1.58
CA ALA A 101 0.14 -12.56 -3.03
C ALA A 101 0.41 -11.21 -3.70
N GLN A 102 -0.08 -10.11 -3.12
CA GLN A 102 0.11 -8.76 -3.66
C GLN A 102 1.55 -8.25 -3.47
N ALA A 103 2.24 -8.64 -2.39
CA ALA A 103 3.68 -8.41 -2.27
C ALA A 103 4.45 -9.12 -3.40
N LEU A 104 4.10 -10.37 -3.70
CA LEU A 104 4.76 -11.14 -4.76
C LEU A 104 4.34 -10.72 -6.17
N ARG A 105 3.11 -10.22 -6.38
CA ARG A 105 2.57 -9.85 -7.70
C ARG A 105 1.88 -8.46 -7.64
N PRO A 106 2.64 -7.39 -7.39
CA PRO A 106 2.12 -6.05 -7.09
C PRO A 106 1.45 -5.33 -8.26
N SER A 107 1.58 -5.83 -9.48
CA SER A 107 0.89 -5.30 -10.67
C SER A 107 -0.49 -5.91 -10.89
N GLN A 108 -0.91 -6.93 -10.13
CA GLN A 108 -2.14 -7.67 -10.38
C GLN A 108 -3.32 -7.23 -9.52
N GLY A 109 -4.49 -7.16 -10.12
CA GLY A 109 -5.77 -6.89 -9.46
C GLY A 109 -6.15 -5.41 -9.45
N GLU A 110 -7.41 -5.15 -9.10
CA GLU A 110 -7.97 -3.80 -9.02
C GLU A 110 -7.69 -3.17 -7.65
N GLY A 111 -7.06 -2.02 -7.67
CA GLY A 111 -6.75 -1.20 -6.50
C GLY A 111 -7.75 -0.04 -6.33
N LEU A 112 -7.32 0.97 -5.57
CA LEU A 112 -8.12 2.16 -5.34
C LEU A 112 -8.19 3.06 -6.59
N ARG A 113 -7.14 3.05 -7.42
CA ARG A 113 -7.11 3.82 -8.67
C ARG A 113 -8.26 3.43 -9.58
N GLU A 114 -8.38 2.14 -9.87
CA GLU A 114 -9.41 1.60 -10.77
C GLU A 114 -10.81 1.87 -10.22
N ALA A 115 -10.99 1.76 -8.90
CA ALA A 115 -12.24 2.08 -8.24
C ALA A 115 -12.63 3.56 -8.35
N ALA A 116 -11.67 4.47 -8.16
CA ALA A 116 -11.90 5.90 -8.31
C ALA A 116 -12.22 6.26 -9.76
N GLU A 117 -11.52 5.67 -10.73
CA GLU A 117 -11.81 5.84 -12.15
C GLU A 117 -13.21 5.35 -12.52
N ALA A 118 -13.65 4.21 -11.98
CA ALA A 118 -14.99 3.69 -12.19
C ALA A 118 -16.07 4.60 -11.58
N TYR A 119 -15.87 5.07 -10.34
CA TYR A 119 -16.77 6.02 -9.69
C TYR A 119 -16.89 7.31 -10.50
N ASN A 120 -15.77 7.88 -10.93
CA ASN A 120 -15.75 9.12 -11.70
C ASN A 120 -16.44 8.99 -13.06
N ARG A 121 -16.38 7.81 -13.71
CA ARG A 121 -17.17 7.55 -14.92
C ARG A 121 -18.66 7.49 -14.62
N GLY A 122 -19.06 6.83 -13.54
CA GLY A 122 -20.47 6.70 -13.13
C GLY A 122 -21.12 8.04 -12.74
N VAL A 123 -20.36 8.95 -12.12
CA VAL A 123 -20.83 10.31 -11.79
C VAL A 123 -20.97 11.20 -13.02
N ARG A 124 -20.26 10.89 -14.11
CA ARG A 124 -20.28 11.67 -15.37
C ARG A 124 -21.34 11.20 -16.36
N SER A 125 -22.07 10.13 -16.07
CA SER A 125 -23.23 9.73 -16.87
C SER A 125 -24.41 10.67 -16.55
N PRO A 126 -25.02 11.33 -17.55
CA PRO A 126 -26.15 12.24 -17.34
C PRO A 126 -27.40 11.54 -16.80
#